data_AF-A0ABD7DFK0-F1
#
_entry.id   AF-A0ABD7DFK0-F1
#
_cell.length_a   1.000
_cell.length_b   1.000
_cell.length_c   1.000
_cell.angle_alpha   90.00
_cell.angle_beta   90.00
_cell.angle_gamma   90.00
#
_symmetry.space_group_name_H-M   'P 1'
#
loop_
_entity.id
_entity.type
_entity.pdbx_description
1 polymer ?
#
loop_
_entity_poly.entity_id
_entity_poly.type
_entity_poly.pdbx_seq_one_letter_code
_entity_poly.pdbx_strand_id
1 'polypeptide(L)'
;MPKQLNIFDVEPAICEFDVMKANVKRGPGRVTYADVRVHVPKNAKCTDELPRTTKQDDRYDIFEHYTIAIWRFQRAVDKFFNWDAAEELCKAARDKKEIIPVRIYLGSGFKPDVVEYMK
;
A
#
# COMPACT_ATOMS: atom_id res chain seq x y z
N MET A 1 8.47 23.56 32.71
CA MET A 1 7.07 23.18 32.43
C MET A 1 7.08 22.23 31.25
N PRO A 2 6.69 20.96 31.39
CA PRO A 2 6.66 20.03 30.26
C PRO A 2 5.50 20.40 29.32
N LYS A 3 5.80 20.61 28.04
CA LYS A 3 4.78 20.80 26.99
C LYS A 3 3.95 19.51 26.90
N GLN A 4 2.70 19.59 27.33
CA GLN A 4 1.72 18.52 27.20
C GLN A 4 1.33 18.44 25.72
N LEU A 5 1.82 17.41 25.02
CA LEU A 5 1.44 17.14 23.63
C LEU A 5 0.00 16.61 23.64
N ASN A 6 -0.87 17.23 22.83
CA ASN A 6 -2.26 16.80 22.68
C ASN A 6 -2.31 15.39 22.10
N ILE A 7 -3.21 14.55 22.62
CA ILE A 7 -3.44 13.18 22.15
C ILE A 7 -3.88 13.09 20.68
N PHE A 8 -4.25 14.23 20.10
CA PHE A 8 -4.68 14.40 18.70
C PHE A 8 -3.56 14.84 17.74
N ASP A 9 -2.37 15.16 18.24
CA ASP A 9 -1.18 15.53 17.43
C ASP A 9 -0.21 14.36 17.23
N VAL A 10 -0.63 13.15 17.60
CA VAL A 10 0.13 11.94 17.26
C VAL A 10 -0.13 11.66 15.79
N GLU A 11 0.69 12.23 14.90
CA GLU A 11 0.79 11.74 13.53
C GLU A 11 0.91 10.20 13.60
N PRO A 12 0.06 9.45 12.89
CA PRO A 12 0.10 8.00 12.97
C PRO A 12 1.52 7.58 12.60
N ALA A 13 2.18 6.88 13.53
CA ALA A 13 3.60 6.54 13.40
C ALA A 13 3.78 5.71 12.13
N ILE A 14 4.22 6.36 11.05
CA ILE A 14 4.53 5.71 9.79
C ILE A 14 5.70 4.78 10.07
N CYS A 15 5.43 3.48 10.01
CA CYS A 15 6.41 2.44 10.26
C CYS A 15 6.54 1.58 9.02
N GLU A 16 7.77 1.23 8.64
CA GLU A 16 8.00 0.20 7.63
C GLU A 16 7.24 -1.08 8.02
N PHE A 17 6.65 -1.73 7.01
CA PHE A 17 5.89 -2.95 7.23
C PHE A 17 6.68 -4.02 7.99
N ASP A 18 6.12 -4.45 9.12
CA ASP A 18 6.64 -5.47 10.01
C ASP A 18 5.63 -6.63 10.09
N VAL A 19 6.07 -7.79 9.60
CA VAL A 19 5.27 -9.02 9.57
C VAL A 19 4.83 -9.45 10.97
N MET A 20 5.64 -9.18 12.00
CA MET A 20 5.34 -9.58 13.39
C MET A 20 4.19 -8.78 14.00
N LYS A 21 3.93 -7.58 13.47
CA LYS A 21 2.83 -6.71 13.91
C LYS A 21 1.54 -6.96 13.12
N ALA A 22 1.65 -7.55 11.93
CA ALA A 22 0.52 -7.77 11.04
C ALA A 22 -0.34 -8.98 11.45
N ASN A 23 -1.67 -8.86 11.29
CA ASN A 23 -2.53 -10.03 11.35
C ASN A 23 -2.40 -10.85 10.06
N VAL A 24 -1.59 -11.92 10.11
CA VAL A 24 -1.31 -12.76 8.95
C VAL A 24 -2.45 -13.73 8.70
N LYS A 25 -3.16 -13.55 7.58
CA LYS A 25 -4.17 -14.49 7.09
C LYS A 25 -3.46 -15.70 6.48
N ARG A 26 -3.55 -16.85 7.15
CA ARG A 26 -2.97 -18.13 6.71
C ARG A 26 -4.01 -18.95 5.93
N GLY A 27 -3.81 -19.11 4.63
CA GLY A 27 -4.57 -20.07 3.81
C GLY A 27 -3.94 -21.47 3.83
N PRO A 28 -4.71 -22.54 3.55
CA PRO A 28 -4.15 -23.87 3.35
C PRO A 28 -3.25 -23.84 2.09
N GLY A 29 -1.95 -24.15 2.24
CA GLY A 29 -0.98 -24.16 1.13
C GLY A 29 0.00 -22.97 1.04
N ARG A 30 0.23 -22.24 2.14
CA ARG A 30 1.30 -21.23 2.35
C ARG A 30 1.37 -20.10 1.31
N VAL A 31 0.27 -19.39 1.13
CA VAL A 31 0.31 -17.98 0.69
C VAL A 31 -0.18 -17.13 1.86
N THR A 32 0.74 -16.43 2.50
CA THR A 32 0.46 -15.59 3.66
C THR A 32 0.24 -14.15 3.21
N TYR A 33 -0.88 -13.58 3.62
CA TYR A 33 -1.26 -12.21 3.33
C TYR A 33 -1.43 -11.41 4.62
N ALA A 34 -1.14 -10.13 4.55
CA ALA A 34 -1.43 -9.15 5.60
C ALA A 34 -2.24 -8.00 5.00
N ASP A 35 -3.32 -7.62 5.67
CA ASP A 35 -4.09 -6.44 5.29
C ASP A 35 -3.63 -5.27 6.16
N VAL A 36 -3.27 -4.16 5.53
CA VAL A 36 -2.75 -2.96 6.19
C VAL A 36 -3.29 -1.71 5.51
N ARG A 37 -3.23 -0.58 6.20
CA ARG A 37 -3.50 0.75 5.65
C ARG A 37 -2.20 1.50 5.43
N VAL A 38 -2.04 2.06 4.24
CA VAL A 38 -0.79 2.70 3.79
C VAL A 38 -1.08 4.03 3.12
N HIS A 39 -0.05 4.87 3.05
CA HIS A 39 -0.02 5.99 2.11
C HIS A 39 0.68 5.57 0.82
N VAL A 40 0.14 5.97 -0.32
CA VAL A 40 0.83 5.79 -1.60
C VAL A 40 1.87 6.91 -1.76
N PRO A 41 3.17 6.58 -1.97
CA PRO A 41 4.22 7.56 -2.15
C PRO A 41 3.97 8.46 -3.38
N LYS A 42 4.23 9.76 -3.28
CA LYS A 42 4.07 10.71 -4.39
C LYS A 42 4.94 10.41 -5.62
N ASN A 43 6.06 9.73 -5.41
CA ASN A 43 6.97 9.30 -6.45
C ASN A 43 6.52 8.03 -7.17
N ALA A 44 5.44 7.36 -6.72
CA ALA A 44 4.79 6.29 -7.49
C ALA A 44 4.21 6.90 -8.77
N LYS A 45 4.71 6.48 -9.93
CA LYS A 45 4.33 7.02 -11.24
C LYS A 45 3.91 5.90 -12.19
N CYS A 46 2.78 6.06 -12.87
CA CYS A 46 2.36 5.12 -13.90
C CYS A 46 3.17 5.34 -15.19
N THR A 47 3.08 4.41 -16.14
CA THR A 47 3.78 4.49 -17.43
C THR A 47 3.53 5.78 -18.19
N ASP A 48 2.31 6.31 -18.12
CA ASP A 48 1.91 7.54 -18.83
C ASP A 48 2.55 8.80 -18.24
N GLU A 49 2.96 8.78 -16.98
CA GLU A 49 3.60 9.90 -16.30
C GLU A 49 5.13 9.88 -16.41
N LEU A 50 5.69 8.80 -16.96
CA LEU A 50 7.13 8.60 -17.06
C LEU A 50 7.66 9.02 -18.43
N PRO A 51 8.94 9.43 -18.51
CA PRO A 51 9.58 9.66 -19.79
C PRO A 51 9.49 8.40 -20.66
N ARG A 52 9.20 8.56 -21.95
CA ARG A 52 9.18 7.46 -22.91
C ARG A 52 10.60 6.94 -23.12
N THR A 53 10.99 5.97 -22.31
CA THR A 53 12.30 5.31 -22.36
C THR A 53 12.12 3.82 -22.11
N THR A 54 13.09 3.02 -22.55
CA THR A 54 13.14 1.57 -22.33
C THR A 54 13.89 1.19 -21.05
N LYS A 55 14.39 2.18 -20.30
CA LYS A 55 15.07 1.96 -19.03
C LYS A 55 14.05 1.64 -17.94
N GLN A 56 14.42 0.73 -17.04
CA GLN A 56 13.68 0.52 -15.80
C GLN A 56 13.68 1.81 -14.98
N ASP A 57 12.53 2.15 -14.41
CA ASP A 57 12.35 3.31 -13.54
C ASP A 57 11.71 2.84 -12.23
N ASP A 58 12.45 3.01 -11.13
CA ASP A 58 12.02 2.61 -9.80
C ASP A 58 10.65 3.22 -9.41
N ARG A 59 10.29 4.38 -10.00
CA ARG A 59 9.00 5.03 -9.75
C ARG A 59 7.82 4.22 -10.29
N TYR A 60 8.02 3.50 -11.40
CA TYR A 60 7.05 2.57 -11.94
C TYR A 60 6.96 1.33 -11.06
N ASP A 61 8.09 0.79 -10.61
CA ASP A 61 8.11 -0.40 -9.76
C ASP A 61 7.36 -0.14 -8.44
N ILE A 62 7.55 1.05 -7.84
CA ILE A 62 6.77 1.49 -6.68
C ILE A 62 5.28 1.52 -7.03
N PHE A 63 4.90 2.18 -8.12
CA PHE A 63 3.49 2.28 -8.54
C PHE A 63 2.86 0.89 -8.74
N GLU A 64 3.54 0.00 -9.46
CA GLU A 64 3.08 -1.35 -9.73
C GLU A 64 2.88 -2.14 -8.42
N HIS A 65 3.84 -2.10 -7.50
CA HIS A 65 3.70 -2.79 -6.21
C HIS A 65 2.49 -2.32 -5.40
N TYR A 66 2.23 -1.01 -5.33
CA TYR A 66 1.05 -0.47 -4.66
C TYR A 66 -0.24 -0.87 -5.39
N THR A 67 -0.28 -0.76 -6.72
CA THR A 67 -1.44 -1.17 -7.53
C THR A 67 -1.76 -2.64 -7.35
N ILE A 68 -0.76 -3.53 -7.36
CA ILE A 68 -0.94 -4.96 -7.08
C ILE A 68 -1.55 -5.17 -5.67
N ALA A 69 -1.03 -4.47 -4.66
CA ALA A 69 -1.48 -4.63 -3.29
C ALA A 69 -2.93 -4.12 -3.09
N ILE A 70 -3.31 -3.02 -3.74
CA ILE A 70 -4.68 -2.49 -3.78
C ILE A 70 -5.60 -3.50 -4.47
N TRP A 71 -5.21 -3.94 -5.67
CA TRP A 71 -5.99 -4.88 -6.47
C TRP A 71 -6.25 -6.18 -5.72
N ARG A 72 -5.23 -6.72 -5.03
CA ARG A 72 -5.37 -7.92 -4.18
C ARG A 72 -6.35 -7.72 -3.03
N PHE A 73 -6.35 -6.54 -2.41
CA PHE A 73 -7.28 -6.22 -1.33
C PHE A 73 -8.70 -6.14 -1.88
N GLN A 74 -8.90 -5.34 -2.93
CA GLN A 74 -10.22 -5.12 -3.51
C GLN A 74 -10.79 -6.41 -4.10
N ARG A 75 -10.00 -7.24 -4.79
CA ARG A 75 -10.48 -8.54 -5.31
C ARG A 75 -10.88 -9.55 -4.25
N ALA A 76 -10.38 -9.40 -3.03
CA ALA A 76 -10.82 -10.22 -1.92
C ALA A 76 -12.22 -9.83 -1.43
N VAL A 77 -12.62 -8.58 -1.65
CA VAL A 77 -13.93 -8.03 -1.29
C VAL A 77 -14.91 -8.18 -2.46
N ASP A 78 -14.49 -7.78 -3.65
CA ASP A 78 -15.25 -7.85 -4.91
C ASP A 78 -14.46 -8.57 -6.00
N LYS A 79 -14.92 -9.77 -6.38
CA LYS A 79 -14.25 -10.60 -7.39
C LYS A 79 -14.22 -9.98 -8.79
N PHE A 80 -15.12 -9.03 -9.07
CA PHE A 80 -15.22 -8.34 -10.36
C PHE A 80 -14.35 -7.09 -10.45
N PHE A 81 -13.65 -6.74 -9.37
CA PHE A 81 -12.74 -5.59 -9.36
C PHE A 81 -11.61 -5.79 -10.40
N ASN A 82 -11.51 -4.85 -11.34
CA ASN A 82 -10.57 -4.91 -12.45
C ASN A 82 -9.25 -4.20 -12.13
N TRP A 83 -8.26 -4.37 -13.00
CA TRP A 83 -6.94 -3.77 -12.83
C TRP A 83 -6.97 -2.26 -13.01
N ASP A 84 -7.67 -1.76 -14.02
CA ASP A 84 -7.75 -0.34 -14.34
C ASP A 84 -8.29 0.48 -13.15
N ALA A 85 -9.30 -0.04 -12.44
CA ALA A 85 -9.81 0.60 -11.23
C ALA A 85 -8.78 0.61 -10.09
N ALA A 86 -7.90 -0.40 -10.01
CA ALA A 86 -6.81 -0.41 -9.03
C ALA A 86 -5.79 0.71 -9.31
N GLU A 87 -5.45 0.91 -10.59
CA GLU A 87 -4.54 1.98 -11.00
C GLU A 87 -5.12 3.36 -10.70
N GLU A 88 -6.39 3.58 -11.05
CA GLU A 88 -7.07 4.84 -10.77
C GLU A 88 -7.20 5.10 -9.26
N LEU A 89 -7.48 4.08 -8.46
CA LEU A 89 -7.43 4.19 -7.00
C LEU A 89 -6.03 4.52 -6.48
N CYS A 90 -4.98 3.91 -7.05
CA CYS A 90 -3.60 4.18 -6.67
C CYS A 90 -3.22 5.65 -6.94
N LYS A 91 -3.55 6.16 -8.14
CA LYS A 91 -3.33 7.57 -8.52
C LYS A 91 -4.13 8.51 -7.61
N ALA A 92 -5.41 8.23 -7.40
CA ALA A 92 -6.28 9.06 -6.55
C ALA A 92 -5.76 9.10 -5.09
N ALA A 93 -5.36 7.97 -4.54
CA ALA A 93 -4.83 7.88 -3.19
C ALA A 93 -3.51 8.64 -3.04
N ARG A 94 -2.63 8.53 -4.04
CA ARG A 94 -1.37 9.28 -4.11
C ARG A 94 -1.62 10.79 -4.15
N ASP A 95 -2.51 11.24 -5.02
CA ASP A 95 -2.73 12.66 -5.29
C ASP A 95 -3.44 13.35 -4.13
N LYS A 96 -4.42 12.67 -3.53
CA LYS A 96 -5.15 13.17 -2.36
C LYS A 96 -4.43 12.89 -1.03
N LYS A 97 -3.34 12.12 -1.05
CA LYS A 97 -2.68 11.55 0.15
C LYS A 97 -3.65 10.79 1.05
N GLU A 98 -4.63 10.12 0.46
CA GLU A 98 -5.59 9.32 1.20
C GLU A 98 -4.92 8.03 1.73
N ILE A 99 -5.34 7.62 2.93
CA ILE A 99 -4.95 6.35 3.51
C ILE A 99 -5.83 5.27 2.88
N ILE A 100 -5.22 4.27 2.26
CA ILE A 100 -5.96 3.20 1.59
C ILE A 100 -5.61 1.82 2.16
N PRO A 101 -6.59 0.90 2.21
CA PRO A 101 -6.32 -0.48 2.57
C PRO A 101 -5.66 -1.22 1.41
N VAL A 102 -4.63 -2.00 1.72
CA VAL A 102 -3.90 -2.83 0.77
C VAL A 102 -3.64 -4.21 1.36
N ARG A 103 -3.45 -5.19 0.48
CA ARG A 103 -3.13 -6.57 0.84
C ARG A 103 -1.71 -6.91 0.40
N ILE A 104 -0.84 -7.05 1.38
CA ILE A 104 0.57 -7.41 1.19
C ILE A 104 0.71 -8.92 1.10
N TYR A 105 1.42 -9.38 0.08
CA TYR A 105 1.89 -10.76 0.01
C TYR A 105 3.26 -10.84 0.68
N LEU A 106 3.39 -11.64 1.74
CA LEU A 106 4.63 -11.66 2.53
C LEU A 106 5.86 -12.15 1.74
N GLY A 107 5.65 -12.87 0.64
CA GLY A 107 6.72 -13.36 -0.22
C GLY A 107 7.21 -12.38 -1.29
N SER A 108 6.57 -11.20 -1.47
CA SER A 108 6.98 -10.26 -2.52
C SER A 108 8.14 -9.34 -2.14
N GLY A 109 8.59 -9.34 -0.88
CA GLY A 109 9.59 -8.38 -0.40
C GLY A 109 9.10 -6.92 -0.35
N PHE A 110 7.81 -6.69 -0.62
CA PHE A 110 7.18 -5.37 -0.60
C PHE A 110 6.97 -4.92 0.84
N LYS A 111 7.60 -3.81 1.20
CA LYS A 111 7.54 -3.23 2.53
C LYS A 111 7.08 -1.76 2.45
N PRO A 112 5.76 -1.53 2.36
CA PRO A 112 5.25 -0.17 2.34
C PRO A 112 5.33 0.47 3.73
N ASP A 113 5.17 1.78 3.72
CA ASP A 113 4.97 2.59 4.90
C ASP A 113 3.55 2.39 5.45
N VAL A 114 3.46 1.69 6.57
CA VAL A 114 2.20 1.31 7.22
C VAL A 114 1.77 2.38 8.19
N VAL A 115 0.53 2.82 8.01
CA VAL A 115 -0.19 3.72 8.92
C VAL A 115 -0.91 2.91 10.00
N GLU A 116 -1.54 1.80 9.61
CA GLU A 116 -2.31 0.97 10.53
C GLU A 116 -2.33 -0.50 10.06
N TYR A 117 -2.15 -1.44 11.00
CA TYR A 117 -2.34 -2.87 10.74
C TYR A 117 -3.81 -3.23 10.91
N MET A 118 -4.42 -3.86 9.90
CA MET A 118 -5.82 -4.28 10.00
C MET A 118 -5.93 -5.58 10.79
N LYS A 119 -6.95 -5.67 11.64
CA LYS A 119 -7.28 -6.88 12.41
C LYS A 119 -8.16 -7.82 11.60
#